data_AF-A0A1G2VPT5-F1
#
_entry.id   AF-A0A1G2VPT5-F1
#
_cell.length_a   1.000
_cell.length_b   1.000
_cell.length_c   1.000
_cell.angle_alpha   90.00
_cell.angle_beta   90.00
_cell.angle_gamma   90.00
#
_symmetry.space_group_name_H-M   'P 1'
#
loop_
_entity.id
_entity.type
_entity.pdbx_description
1 polymer ?
#
loop_
_entity_poly.entity_id
_entity_poly.type
_entity_poly.pdbx_seq_one_letter_code
_entity_poly.pdbx_strand_id
1 'polypeptide(L)'
;MPKQFLNVKQVAKILGVTSLTIRNWDKKGKLQAYRNPINNYRVYKIDDVEKLLEGIENSKGIAGEIKTAPEPKFKKIPVEEL
;
A
#
# COMPACT_ATOMS: atom_id res chain seq x y z
N MET A 1 -10.70 8.99 20.61
CA MET A 1 -9.40 8.30 20.55
C MET A 1 -8.99 8.18 19.08
N PRO A 2 -7.75 8.53 18.70
CA PRO A 2 -7.32 8.40 17.31
C PRO A 2 -7.27 6.93 16.90
N LYS A 3 -7.56 6.67 15.64
CA LYS A 3 -7.65 5.33 15.05
C LYS A 3 -6.24 4.75 14.94
N GLN A 4 -5.84 3.87 15.87
CA GLN A 4 -4.44 3.36 15.94
C GLN A 4 -4.01 2.49 14.75
N PHE A 5 -4.97 2.00 13.96
CA PHE A 5 -4.72 1.06 12.87
C PHE A 5 -5.31 1.51 11.54
N LEU A 6 -4.57 1.23 10.49
CA LEU A 6 -4.91 1.51 9.10
C LEU A 6 -5.11 0.21 8.34
N ASN A 7 -6.08 0.18 7.44
CA ASN A 7 -6.22 -0.94 6.50
C ASN A 7 -5.27 -0.79 5.31
N VAL A 8 -5.09 -1.86 4.54
CA VAL A 8 -4.23 -1.90 3.35
C VAL A 8 -4.49 -0.74 2.38
N LYS A 9 -5.76 -0.37 2.16
CA LYS A 9 -6.12 0.70 1.20
C LYS A 9 -5.68 2.07 1.72
N GLN A 10 -5.81 2.33 3.02
CA GLN A 10 -5.38 3.58 3.64
C GLN A 10 -3.86 3.71 3.58
N VAL A 11 -3.12 2.66 3.95
CA VAL A 11 -1.65 2.65 3.87
C VAL A 11 -1.18 2.87 2.44
N ALA A 12 -1.79 2.18 1.47
CA ALA A 12 -1.49 2.35 0.05
C ALA A 12 -1.67 3.81 -0.41
N LYS A 13 -2.74 4.47 0.03
CA LYS A 13 -3.00 5.88 -0.27
C LYS A 13 -1.96 6.81 0.35
N ILE A 14 -1.57 6.57 1.61
CA ILE A 14 -0.58 7.38 2.33
C ILE A 14 0.80 7.27 1.66
N LEU A 15 1.22 6.05 1.32
CA LEU A 15 2.53 5.78 0.75
C LEU A 15 2.59 5.96 -0.78
N GLY A 16 1.48 6.31 -1.43
CA GLY A 16 1.42 6.51 -2.88
C GLY A 16 1.68 5.23 -3.70
N VAL A 17 1.39 4.05 -3.15
CA VAL A 17 1.61 2.75 -3.81
C VAL A 17 0.32 1.96 -3.95
N THR A 18 0.36 0.86 -4.71
CA THR A 18 -0.83 -0.01 -4.83
C THR A 18 -1.05 -0.84 -3.56
N SER A 19 -2.31 -1.24 -3.30
CA SER A 19 -2.61 -2.20 -2.24
C SER A 19 -1.92 -3.56 -2.42
N LEU A 20 -1.54 -3.93 -3.64
CA LEU A 20 -0.78 -5.14 -3.91
C LEU A 20 0.66 -5.01 -3.41
N THR A 21 1.29 -3.84 -3.62
CA THR A 21 2.63 -3.52 -3.10
C THR A 21 2.68 -3.67 -1.58
N ILE A 22 1.68 -3.15 -0.87
CA ILE A 22 1.57 -3.27 0.59
C ILE A 22 1.47 -4.74 1.04
N ARG A 23 0.65 -5.56 0.36
CA ARG A 23 0.55 -7.01 0.64
C ARG A 23 1.86 -7.75 0.36
N ASN A 24 2.58 -7.35 -0.69
CA ASN A 24 3.89 -7.91 -1.01
C ASN A 24 4.93 -7.55 0.05
N TRP A 25 4.86 -6.35 0.62
CA TRP A 25 5.73 -5.96 1.74
C TRP A 25 5.41 -6.72 3.02
N ASP A 26 4.13 -6.96 3.33
CA ASP A 26 3.72 -7.88 4.42
C ASP A 26 4.30 -9.28 4.20
N LYS A 27 4.14 -9.86 3.00
CA LYS A 27 4.69 -11.18 2.68
C LYS A 27 6.22 -11.24 2.81
N LYS A 28 6.91 -10.14 2.53
CA LYS A 28 8.38 -10.02 2.63
C LYS A 28 8.85 -9.57 4.03
N GLY A 29 7.95 -9.35 4.98
CA GLY A 29 8.29 -8.87 6.32
C GLY A 29 8.77 -7.42 6.39
N LYS A 30 8.62 -6.63 5.31
CA LYS A 30 9.06 -5.22 5.26
C LYS A 30 8.09 -4.26 5.93
N LEU A 31 6.81 -4.62 5.92
CA LEU A 31 5.75 -3.90 6.62
C LEU A 31 4.81 -4.95 7.20
N GLN A 32 5.00 -5.30 8.46
CA GLN A 32 4.29 -6.41 9.08
C GLN A 32 2.84 -6.00 9.38
N ALA A 33 1.88 -6.73 8.82
CA ALA A 33 0.48 -6.53 9.17
C ALA A 33 0.09 -7.31 10.43
N TYR A 34 -0.65 -6.63 11.29
CA TYR A 34 -1.47 -7.28 12.31
C TYR A 34 -2.72 -7.86 11.65
N ARG A 35 -3.33 -8.85 12.30
CA ARG A 35 -4.54 -9.50 11.84
C ARG A 35 -5.69 -9.13 12.76
N ASN A 36 -6.79 -8.67 12.18
CA ASN A 36 -8.02 -8.45 12.95
C ASN A 36 -8.55 -9.80 13.46
N PRO A 37 -8.80 -9.98 14.76
CA PRO A 37 -9.27 -11.25 15.31
C PRO A 37 -10.63 -11.69 14.74
N ILE A 38 -11.45 -10.77 14.24
CA ILE A 38 -12.82 -11.08 13.79
C ILE A 38 -12.85 -11.58 12.34
N ASN A 39 -12.08 -10.96 11.44
CA ASN A 39 -12.15 -11.24 10.00
C ASN A 39 -10.79 -11.50 9.34
N ASN A 40 -9.73 -11.59 10.14
CA ASN A 40 -8.36 -11.84 9.70
C ASN A 40 -7.83 -10.83 8.67
N TYR A 41 -8.43 -9.64 8.58
CA TYR A 41 -7.95 -8.59 7.67
C TYR A 41 -6.63 -8.01 8.16
N ARG A 42 -5.80 -7.62 7.19
CA ARG A 42 -4.52 -6.96 7.43
C ARG A 42 -4.77 -5.53 7.87
N VAL A 43 -4.23 -5.21 9.04
CA VAL A 43 -4.20 -3.85 9.58
C VAL A 43 -2.77 -3.50 9.99
N TYR A 44 -2.42 -2.23 9.89
CA TYR A 44 -1.08 -1.71 10.14
C TYR A 44 -1.17 -0.63 11.20
N LYS A 45 -0.22 -0.58 12.14
CA LYS A 45 -0.14 0.55 13.06
C LYS A 45 0.25 1.81 12.30
N ILE A 46 -0.26 2.95 12.75
CA ILE A 46 0.13 4.24 12.18
C ILE A 46 1.64 4.44 12.31
N ASP A 47 2.20 4.20 13.50
CA ASP A 47 3.63 4.37 13.78
C ASP A 47 4.55 3.58 12.83
N ASP A 48 4.15 2.36 12.45
CA ASP A 48 4.94 1.52 11.54
C ASP A 48 4.93 2.09 10.12
N VAL A 49 3.80 2.68 9.71
CA VAL A 49 3.64 3.31 8.39
C VAL A 49 4.40 4.64 8.35
N GLU A 50 4.36 5.43 9.43
CA GLU A 50 5.09 6.69 9.56
C GLU A 50 6.61 6.47 9.53
N LYS A 51 7.12 5.50 10.29
CA LYS A 51 8.55 5.12 10.25
C LYS A 51 9.01 4.71 8.86
N LEU A 52 8.16 3.98 8.13
CA LEU A 52 8.47 3.58 6.76
C LEU A 52 8.50 4.80 5.82
N LEU A 53 7.55 5.72 5.98
CA LEU A 53 7.50 6.96 5.21
C LEU A 53 8.74 7.83 5.46
N GLU A 54 9.12 8.00 6.73
CA GLU A 54 10.34 8.71 7.12
C GLU A 54 11.60 8.06 6.52
N GLY A 55 11.68 6.73 6.53
CA GLY A 55 12.76 6.00 5.86
C GLY A 55 12.81 6.25 4.34
N ILE A 56 11.64 6.37 3.68
CA ILE A 56 11.55 6.71 2.26
C ILE A 56 12.04 8.15 2.03
N GLU A 57 11.61 9.10 2.86
CA GLU A 57 12.03 10.51 2.75
C GLU A 57 13.52 10.68 2.98
N ASN A 58 14.09 9.99 3.96
CA ASN A 58 15.54 9.99 4.22
C ASN A 58 16.35 9.30 3.12
N SER A 59 15.71 8.45 2.29
CA SER A 59 16.34 7.83 1.10
C SER A 59 16.34 8.73 -0.16
N LYS A 60 15.74 9.94 -0.10
CA LYS A 60 15.69 10.91 -1.23
C LYS A 60 17.05 11.45 -1.70
N GLY A 61 18.17 10.94 -1.20
CA GLY A 61 19.49 11.13 -1.79
C GLY A 61 19.80 10.22 -3.00
N ILE A 62 18.99 9.20 -3.29
CA ILE A 62 19.31 8.18 -4.34
C ILE A 62 18.13 7.88 -5.30
N ALA A 63 16.87 8.18 -4.95
CA ALA A 63 15.72 7.77 -5.77
C ALA A 63 15.32 8.83 -6.81
N GLY A 64 15.87 8.70 -8.03
CA GLY A 64 15.48 9.46 -9.21
C GLY A 64 13.98 9.36 -9.55
N GLU A 65 13.46 10.44 -10.12
CA GLU A 65 12.22 10.58 -10.90
C GLU A 65 11.20 9.43 -10.78
N ILE A 66 10.17 9.64 -9.95
CA ILE A 66 8.94 8.86 -10.04
C ILE A 66 8.29 9.18 -11.38
N LYS A 67 8.50 8.35 -12.40
CA LYS A 67 7.63 8.31 -13.58
C LYS A 67 6.24 7.93 -13.06
N THR A 68 5.32 8.89 -13.05
CA THR A 68 3.90 8.64 -12.76
C THR A 68 3.45 7.44 -13.59
N ALA A 69 2.87 6.43 -12.93
CA ALA A 69 2.37 5.25 -13.62
C ALA A 69 1.45 5.69 -14.78
N PRO A 70 1.66 5.19 -16.02
CA PRO A 70 0.76 5.51 -17.12
C PRO A 70 -0.65 5.09 -16.71
N GLU A 71 -1.63 5.93 -17.04
CA GLU A 71 -3.04 5.65 -16.75
C GLU A 71 -3.39 4.22 -17.17
N PRO A 72 -4.08 3.44 -16.32
CA PRO A 72 -4.43 2.08 -16.64
C PRO A 72 -5.34 2.07 -17.87
N LYS A 73 -4.80 1.65 -19.01
CA LYS A 73 -5.57 1.46 -20.25
C LYS A 73 -6.45 0.22 -20.10
N PHE A 74 -7.65 0.39 -19.55
CA PHE A 74 -8.68 -0.64 -19.58
C PHE A 74 -9.16 -0.83 -21.03
N LYS A 75 -8.77 -1.94 -21.67
CA LYS A 75 -9.43 -2.37 -22.91
C LYS A 75 -10.82 -2.89 -22.54
N LYS A 76 -11.87 -2.25 -23.05
CA LYS A 76 -13.24 -2.77 -22.98
C LYS A 76 -13.28 -4.08 -23.78
N ILE A 77 -13.62 -5.18 -23.12
CA ILE A 77 -13.96 -6.43 -23.79
C ILE A 77 -15.39 -6.23 -24.30
N PRO A 78 -15.69 -6.39 -25.60
CA PRO A 78 -17.06 -6.36 -26.09
C PRO A 78 -17.80 -7.56 -25.48
N VAL A 79 -18.96 -7.31 -24.88
CA VAL A 79 -19.80 -8.35 -24.27
C VAL A 79 -20.81 -8.77 -25.32
N GLU A 80 -20.32 -9.26 -26.46
CA GLU A 80 -21.17 -9.81 -27.50
C GLU A 80 -20.51 -11.10 -28.00
N GLU A 81 -20.83 -12.18 -27.29
CA GLU A 81 -21.07 -13.54 -27.80
C GLU A 81 -21.40 -14.42 -26.58
N LEU A 82 -22.70 -14.51 -26.28
CA LEU A 82 -23.31 -15.58 -25.47
C LEU A 82 -23.82 -16.66 -26.41
#